data_AF-A0A353P146-F1
#
_entry.id   AF-A0A353P146-F1
#
_cell.length_a   1.000
_cell.length_b   1.000
_cell.length_c   1.000
_cell.angle_alpha   90.00
_cell.angle_beta   90.00
_cell.angle_gamma   90.00
#
_symmetry.space_group_name_H-M   'P 1'
#
loop_
_entity.id
_entity.type
_entity.pdbx_description
1 polymer ?
#
loop_
_entity_poly.entity_id
_entity_poly.type
_entity_poly.pdbx_seq_one_letter_code
_entity_poly.pdbx_strand_id
1 'polypeptide(L)' 'MEAPIDKNVFVEYQGKKVYFCCEQCKGEFEKNPEKYLDKLPQF' A
#
# COMPACT_ATOMS: atom_id res chain seq x y z
N MET A 1 -4.55 11.97 14.69
CA MET A 1 -5.51 12.00 13.56
C MET A 1 -4.81 11.31 12.41
N GLU A 2 -5.07 10.02 12.28
CA GLU A 2 -4.37 9.14 11.34
C GLU A 2 -5.03 9.34 9.98
N ALA A 3 -4.24 9.73 8.98
CA ALA A 3 -4.74 9.99 7.64
C ALA A 3 -5.54 8.77 7.13
N PRO A 4 -6.74 8.96 6.54
CA PRO A 4 -7.63 7.86 6.23
C PRO A 4 -7.04 7.06 5.07
N ILE A 5 -6.42 5.93 5.39
CA ILE A 5 -6.21 4.84 4.43
C ILE A 5 -7.57 4.43 3.86
N ASP A 6 -7.67 4.32 2.54
CA ASP A 6 -8.88 3.85 1.89
C ASP A 6 -8.85 2.31 1.92
N LYS A 7 -9.73 1.72 2.74
CA LYS A 7 -9.79 0.26 2.89
C LYS A 7 -10.23 -0.46 1.61
N ASN A 8 -10.77 0.27 0.62
CA ASN A 8 -11.11 -0.28 -0.69
C ASN A 8 -9.91 -0.30 -1.64
N VAL A 9 -8.88 0.51 -1.38
CA VAL A 9 -7.66 0.55 -2.18
C VAL A 9 -6.57 -0.24 -1.46
N PHE A 10 -6.53 -1.53 -1.74
CA PHE A 10 -5.51 -2.42 -1.21
C PHE A 10 -4.92 -3.35 -2.27
N VAL A 11 -3.75 -3.91 -1.97
CA VAL A 11 -3.14 -5.00 -2.74
C VAL A 11 -2.75 -6.13 -1.80
N GLU A 12 -2.81 -7.35 -2.32
CA GLU A 12 -2.28 -8.53 -1.63
C GLU A 12 -0.87 -8.80 -2.14
N TYR A 13 0.11 -8.57 -1.28
CA TYR A 13 1.53 -8.81 -1.57
C TYR A 13 2.08 -9.78 -0.53
N GLN A 14 2.67 -10.90 -0.95
CA GLN A 14 3.23 -11.94 -0.06
C GLN A 14 2.26 -12.44 1.03
N GLY A 15 0.95 -12.47 0.74
CA GLY A 15 -0.08 -12.87 1.72
C GLY A 15 -0.41 -11.80 2.78
N LYS A 16 0.15 -10.58 2.67
CA LYS A 16 -0.25 -9.41 3.46
C LYS A 16 -1.08 -8.45 2.61
N LYS A 17 -2.05 -7.80 3.24
CA LYS A 17 -2.84 -6.72 2.62
C LYS A 17 -2.21 -5.37 2.93
N VAL A 18 -1.81 -4.64 1.89
CA VAL A 18 -1.32 -3.26 2.00
C VAL A 18 -2.44 -2.33 1.60
N TYR A 19 -2.79 -1.41 2.49
CA TYR A 19 -3.81 -0.40 2.26
C TYR A 19 -3.18 0.92 1.84
N PHE A 20 -3.81 1.61 0.90
CA PHE A 20 -3.35 2.89 0.38
C PHE A 20 -4.41 3.95 0.59
N CYS A 21 -3.99 5.22 0.64
CA CYS A 21 -4.92 6.34 0.70
C CYS A 21 -5.59 6.64 -0.64
N CYS A 22 -5.04 6.16 -1.77
CA CYS A 22 -5.56 6.40 -3.11
C CYS A 22 -5.03 5.40 -4.14
N GLU A 23 -5.73 5.28 -5.28
CA GLU A 23 -5.33 4.40 -6.39
C GLU A 23 -3.97 4.77 -7.00
N GLN A 24 -3.58 6.04 -6.92
CA GLN A 24 -2.26 6.47 -7.38
C GLN A 24 -1.14 5.81 -6.56
N CYS A 25 -1.25 5.81 -5.23
CA CYS A 25 -0.30 5.12 -4.36
C CYS A 25 -0.28 3.61 -4.61
N LYS A 26 -1.44 3.01 -4.87
CA LYS A 26 -1.53 1.61 -5.30
C LYS A 26 -0.77 1.36 -6.60
N GLY A 27 -1.00 2.17 -7.64
CA GLY A 27 -0.34 2.01 -8.93
C GLY A 27 1.17 2.23 -8.87
N GLU A 28 1.65 3.15 -8.03
CA GLU A 28 3.08 3.31 -7.76
C GLU A 28 3.67 2.09 -7.04
N PHE A 29 2.93 1.56 -6.06
CA PHE A 29 3.30 0.32 -5.37
C PHE A 29 3.34 -0.87 -6.33
N GLU A 30 2.35 -1.06 -7.22
CA GLU A 30 2.34 -2.15 -8.19
C GLU A 30 3.52 -2.08 -9.19
N LYS A 31 3.97 -0.86 -9.53
CA LYS A 31 5.14 -0.66 -10.40
C LYS A 31 6.47 -1.03 -9.73
N ASN A 32 6.62 -0.75 -8.43
CA ASN A 32 7.87 -0.98 -7.70
C ASN A 32 7.63 -1.39 -6.23
N PRO A 33 6.98 -2.53 -5.97
CA PRO A 33 6.51 -2.87 -4.63
C PRO A 33 7.68 -2.96 -3.65
N GLU A 34 8.78 -3.60 -4.05
CA GLU A 34 9.99 -3.80 -3.24
C GLU A 34 10.52 -2.50 -2.62
N LYS A 35 10.54 -1.40 -3.39
CA LYS A 35 11.03 -0.09 -2.92
C LYS A 35 10.12 0.55 -1.87
N TYR A 36 8.83 0.19 -1.89
CA TYR A 36 7.84 0.71 -0.96
C TYR A 36 7.63 -0.21 0.24
N LEU A 37 7.90 -1.51 0.13
CA LEU A 37 7.85 -2.46 1.25
C LEU A 37 8.75 -2.01 2.41
N ASP A 38 9.99 -1.58 2.13
CA ASP A 38 10.91 -1.03 3.15
C ASP A 38 10.38 0.22 3.86
N LYS A 39 9.49 0.97 3.20
CA LYS A 39 8.93 2.22 3.74
C LYS A 39 7.56 2.05 4.35
N LEU A 40 6.90 0.92 4.14
CA LEU A 40 5.57 0.66 4.67
C LEU A 40 5.73 0.05 6.07
N PRO A 41 5.32 0.76 7.13
CA PRO A 41 5.39 0.23 8.50
C PRO A 41 4.49 -0.99 8.74
N GLN A 42 3.68 -1.36 7.75
CA GLN A 42 2.76 -2.49 7.76
C GLN A 42 3.46 -3.83 7.45
N PHE A 43 4.68 -3.79 6.89
CA PHE A 43 5.45 -4.99 6.52
C PHE A 43 6.43 -5.44 7.59
#